data_AF-V5I289-F1
#
_entry.id   AF-V5I289-F1
#
_cell.length_a   1.000
_cell.length_b   1.000
_cell.length_c   1.000
_cell.angle_alpha   90.00
_cell.angle_beta   90.00
_cell.angle_gamma   90.00
#
_symmetry.space_group_name_H-M   'P 1'
#
loop_
_entity.id
_entity.type
_entity.pdbx_description
1 polymer ?
#
loop_
_entity_poly.entity_id
_entity_poly.type
_entity_poly.pdbx_seq_one_letter_code
_entity_poly.pdbx_strand_id
1 'polypeptide(L)'
;MANLFEPDWNREAGERIGYPTHVHCWFLLDRFIALDIIKQNLRLFLQVIEEFWKANKKEWGLFVHHIPGEPDPAIADCYEKGMHWLKRQSDPPKPPMYRGALNDEYIGTSHWPANPLMIPDIQELIERVTRSHDDVLRLDRQKTRYPGKAADIPLEIAVIIIDIIYQSQPHSRQRIEDTRNILVAFGWTLPSTYWQSRCNPRLVFEVDDLIRAARVIDWAEFCLGFEEFLLDEDWYCNSGLNNRGRTLKLFGRLKGRFDKAMKQKNRNVKA
;
A
#
# COMPACT_ATOMS: atom_id res chain seq x y z
N MET A 1 -29.55 15.79 2.20
CA MET A 1 -28.39 14.85 2.14
C MET A 1 -28.87 13.54 2.75
N ALA A 2 -28.76 12.41 2.06
CA ALA A 2 -29.22 11.12 2.59
C ALA A 2 -28.29 10.67 3.73
N ASN A 3 -28.82 10.63 4.95
CA ASN A 3 -28.14 10.06 6.10
C ASN A 3 -28.34 8.54 6.08
N LEU A 4 -27.26 7.76 6.22
CA LEU A 4 -27.32 6.31 6.20
C LEU A 4 -28.00 5.72 7.46
N PHE A 5 -28.20 6.53 8.51
CA PHE A 5 -28.67 6.09 9.83
C PHE A 5 -30.01 6.68 10.27
N GLU A 6 -30.57 7.60 9.50
CA GLU A 6 -31.86 8.23 9.77
C GLU A 6 -32.86 7.92 8.65
N PRO A 7 -34.18 8.02 8.90
CA PRO A 7 -35.20 7.91 7.86
C PRO A 7 -34.91 8.91 6.74
N ASP A 8 -34.80 8.39 5.52
CA ASP A 8 -34.54 9.21 4.35
C ASP A 8 -35.84 9.88 3.89
N TRP A 9 -36.08 11.07 4.42
CA TRP A 9 -37.16 12.00 4.07
C TRP A 9 -37.39 12.18 2.57
N ASN A 10 -36.36 12.17 1.70
CA ASN A 10 -36.63 12.25 0.25
C ASN A 10 -37.13 10.90 -0.30
N ARG A 11 -36.83 9.77 0.36
CA ARG A 11 -37.31 8.43 -0.04
C ARG A 11 -38.76 8.25 0.39
N GLU A 12 -39.12 8.84 1.52
CA GLU A 12 -40.51 8.98 1.98
C GLU A 12 -41.33 9.86 1.02
N ALA A 13 -40.69 10.86 0.40
CA ALA A 13 -41.29 11.69 -0.65
C ALA A 13 -41.33 11.02 -2.05
N GLY A 14 -40.86 9.77 -2.19
CA GLY A 14 -40.85 9.05 -3.46
C GLY A 14 -39.73 9.43 -4.43
N GLU A 15 -38.74 10.21 -3.99
CA GLU A 15 -37.61 10.62 -4.82
C GLU A 15 -36.54 9.52 -4.91
N ARG A 16 -35.89 9.41 -6.08
CA ARG A 16 -34.72 8.53 -6.24
C ARG A 16 -33.49 9.24 -5.67
N ILE A 17 -32.87 8.64 -4.67
CA ILE A 17 -31.72 9.24 -3.99
C ILE A 17 -30.54 8.28 -4.07
N GLY A 18 -29.38 8.84 -4.37
CA GLY A 18 -28.10 8.16 -4.27
C GLY A 18 -27.48 8.37 -2.89
N TYR A 19 -26.65 7.41 -2.46
CA TYR A 19 -25.83 7.59 -1.27
C TYR A 19 -24.53 8.32 -1.64
N PRO A 20 -24.19 9.42 -0.96
CA PRO A 20 -22.94 10.12 -1.24
C PRO A 20 -21.77 9.18 -0.95
N THR A 21 -20.86 9.06 -1.92
CA THR A 21 -19.63 8.28 -1.79
C THR A 21 -18.48 9.14 -2.29
N HIS A 22 -17.36 9.19 -1.57
CA HIS A 22 -16.16 9.86 -2.05
C HIS A 22 -15.73 9.26 -3.39
N VAL A 23 -15.39 10.12 -4.36
CA VAL A 23 -15.02 9.69 -5.71
C VAL A 23 -13.87 8.67 -5.70
N HIS A 24 -12.87 8.87 -4.82
CA HIS A 24 -11.75 7.94 -4.67
C HIS A 24 -12.17 6.58 -4.12
N CYS A 25 -13.05 6.55 -3.11
CA CYS A 25 -13.60 5.29 -2.58
C CYS A 25 -14.41 4.55 -3.63
N TRP A 26 -15.17 5.27 -4.47
CA TRP A 26 -15.93 4.68 -5.56
C TRP A 26 -15.03 3.98 -6.60
N PHE A 27 -13.93 4.62 -7.00
CA PHE A 27 -12.95 4.00 -7.91
C PHE A 27 -12.17 2.85 -7.26
N LEU A 28 -11.89 2.93 -5.96
CA LEU A 28 -11.27 1.82 -5.23
C LEU A 28 -12.19 0.60 -5.16
N LEU A 29 -13.51 0.81 -5.04
CA LEU A 29 -14.49 -0.29 -5.07
C LEU A 29 -14.47 -1.03 -6.42
N ASP A 30 -14.26 -0.31 -7.52
CA ASP A 30 -14.13 -0.92 -8.84
C ASP A 30 -12.95 -1.89 -8.89
N ARG A 31 -11.78 -1.46 -8.41
CA ARG A 31 -10.59 -2.31 -8.32
C ARG A 31 -10.79 -3.54 -7.45
N PHE A 32 -11.63 -3.47 -6.41
CA PHE A 32 -11.69 -4.51 -5.36
C PHE A 32 -12.89 -5.47 -5.48
N ILE A 33 -14.01 -5.01 -6.01
CA ILE A 33 -15.26 -5.78 -6.13
C ILE A 33 -15.77 -5.79 -7.58
N ALA A 34 -15.37 -4.82 -8.41
CA ALA A 34 -15.94 -4.49 -9.72
C ALA A 34 -17.31 -3.81 -9.64
N LEU A 35 -17.41 -2.62 -10.26
CA LEU A 35 -18.62 -1.78 -10.17
C LEU A 35 -19.81 -2.39 -10.90
N ASP A 36 -19.59 -3.20 -11.92
CA ASP A 36 -20.65 -3.92 -12.63
C ASP A 36 -21.38 -4.90 -11.68
N ILE A 37 -20.64 -5.66 -10.87
CA ILE A 37 -21.20 -6.57 -9.87
C ILE A 37 -21.98 -5.79 -8.81
N ILE A 38 -21.41 -4.67 -8.33
CA ILE A 38 -22.07 -3.79 -7.37
C ILE A 38 -23.37 -3.23 -7.96
N LYS A 39 -23.33 -2.68 -9.19
CA LYS A 39 -24.49 -2.07 -9.85
C LYS A 39 -25.62 -3.08 -10.05
N GLN A 40 -25.30 -4.31 -10.47
CA GLN A 40 -26.30 -5.39 -10.61
C GLN A 40 -26.94 -5.79 -9.28
N ASN A 41 -26.26 -5.55 -8.15
CA ASN A 41 -26.69 -5.98 -6.82
C ASN A 41 -26.77 -4.81 -5.81
N LEU A 42 -27.04 -3.60 -6.32
CA LEU A 42 -26.86 -2.35 -5.56
C LEU A 42 -27.63 -2.34 -4.23
N ARG A 43 -28.88 -2.82 -4.23
CA ARG A 43 -29.70 -2.89 -3.01
C ARG A 43 -29.06 -3.77 -1.93
N LEU A 44 -28.55 -4.94 -2.34
CA LEU A 44 -27.88 -5.87 -1.42
C LEU A 44 -26.58 -5.28 -0.92
N PHE A 45 -25.82 -4.63 -1.80
CA PHE A 45 -24.57 -3.97 -1.44
C PHE A 45 -24.79 -2.86 -0.39
N LEU A 46 -25.82 -2.03 -0.57
CA LEU A 46 -26.19 -0.99 0.37
C LEU A 46 -26.62 -1.55 1.73
N GLN A 47 -27.43 -2.61 1.76
CA GLN A 47 -27.79 -3.30 3.01
C GLN A 47 -26.54 -3.81 3.74
N VAL A 48 -25.61 -4.43 3.02
CA VAL A 48 -24.36 -4.94 3.59
C VAL A 48 -23.49 -3.80 4.12
N ILE A 49 -23.41 -2.66 3.43
CA ILE A 49 -22.69 -1.46 3.91
C ILE A 49 -23.31 -0.95 5.21
N GLU A 50 -24.64 -0.82 5.25
CA GLU A 50 -25.37 -0.31 6.41
C GLU A 50 -25.16 -1.22 7.63
N GLU A 51 -25.34 -2.53 7.48
CA GLU A 51 -25.07 -3.51 8.53
C GLU A 51 -23.60 -3.53 8.94
N PHE A 52 -22.69 -3.38 7.98
CA PHE A 52 -21.26 -3.31 8.26
C PHE A 52 -20.96 -2.12 9.16
N TRP A 53 -21.41 -0.91 8.81
CA TRP A 53 -21.10 0.27 9.61
C TRP A 53 -21.83 0.31 10.94
N LYS A 54 -23.08 -0.17 11.02
CA LYS A 54 -23.78 -0.36 12.30
C LYS A 54 -23.01 -1.26 13.26
N ALA A 55 -22.39 -2.33 12.75
CA ALA A 55 -21.59 -3.26 13.53
C ALA A 55 -20.17 -2.75 13.85
N ASN A 56 -19.67 -1.75 13.12
CA ASN A 56 -18.28 -1.27 13.19
C ASN A 56 -18.20 0.24 13.48
N LYS A 57 -19.07 0.76 14.36
CA LYS A 57 -19.10 2.19 14.72
C LYS A 57 -17.77 2.75 15.22
N LYS A 58 -16.91 1.91 15.83
CA LYS A 58 -15.59 2.32 16.32
C LYS A 58 -14.59 2.67 15.21
N GLU A 59 -14.85 2.21 13.99
CA GLU A 59 -14.01 2.47 12.82
C GLU A 59 -14.38 3.79 12.11
N TRP A 60 -15.38 4.51 12.64
CA TRP A 60 -15.86 5.78 12.10
C TRP A 60 -14.90 6.92 12.44
N GLY A 61 -14.55 7.74 11.44
CA GLY A 61 -13.87 9.02 11.68
C GLY A 61 -12.53 8.91 12.41
N LEU A 62 -11.88 7.74 12.34
CA LEU A 62 -10.61 7.50 13.01
C LEU A 62 -9.51 8.41 12.42
N PHE A 63 -9.12 9.42 13.21
CA PHE A 63 -7.94 10.24 12.99
C PHE A 63 -6.68 9.38 13.04
N VAL A 64 -5.71 9.72 12.21
CA VAL A 64 -4.39 9.08 12.22
C VAL A 64 -3.53 9.86 13.21
N HIS A 65 -3.17 9.22 14.32
CA HIS A 65 -2.28 9.78 15.34
C HIS A 65 -0.97 8.98 15.39
N HIS A 66 0.16 9.68 15.42
CA HIS A 66 1.39 9.12 15.97
C HIS A 66 2.18 10.17 16.74
N ILE A 67 3.11 9.68 17.55
CA ILE A 67 4.11 10.46 18.24
C ILE A 67 5.37 10.41 17.37
N PRO A 68 5.84 11.55 16.83
CA PRO A 68 7.09 11.59 16.07
C PRO A 68 8.27 11.10 16.92
N GLY A 69 9.11 10.24 16.35
CA GLY A 69 10.34 9.78 17.01
C GLY A 69 10.19 8.60 17.98
N GLU A 70 9.03 7.96 18.07
CA GLU A 70 8.93 6.64 18.72
C GLU A 70 9.35 5.53 17.74
N PRO A 71 10.48 4.84 18.00
CA PRO A 71 11.08 3.89 17.06
C PRO A 71 10.28 2.58 16.89
N ASP A 72 9.14 2.42 17.55
CA ASP A 72 8.31 1.22 17.44
C ASP A 72 7.09 1.45 16.53
N PRO A 73 7.15 1.02 15.25
CA PRO A 73 6.01 1.05 14.33
C PRO A 73 4.84 0.14 14.76
N ALA A 74 4.94 -0.62 15.86
CA ALA A 74 3.84 -1.33 16.49
C ALA A 74 3.14 -0.54 17.61
N ILE A 75 3.76 0.54 18.12
CA ILE A 75 3.18 1.51 19.07
C ILE A 75 2.54 2.67 18.30
N ALA A 76 3.10 3.06 17.15
CA ALA A 76 2.50 4.05 16.27
C ALA A 76 1.24 3.48 15.58
N ASP A 77 0.06 3.99 15.93
CA ASP A 77 -1.24 3.70 15.29
C ASP A 77 -1.30 4.10 13.79
N CYS A 78 -0.19 4.61 13.26
CA CYS A 78 0.01 4.97 11.86
C CYS A 78 0.32 3.80 10.93
N TYR A 79 0.88 2.69 11.43
CA TYR A 79 1.08 1.51 10.59
C TYR A 79 -0.04 0.51 10.82
N GLU A 80 -0.82 0.23 9.77
CA GLU A 80 -1.82 -0.83 9.84
C GLU A 80 -1.17 -2.19 10.14
N LYS A 81 -1.53 -2.76 11.30
CA LYS A 81 -1.02 -4.05 11.76
C LYS A 81 -1.25 -5.12 10.68
N GLY A 82 -0.16 -5.59 10.07
CA GLY A 82 -0.16 -6.68 9.08
C GLY A 82 -0.28 -6.26 7.61
N MET A 83 -0.34 -4.96 7.28
CA MET A 83 -0.31 -4.45 5.90
C MET A 83 0.94 -3.58 5.71
N HIS A 84 2.11 -4.20 5.75
CA HIS A 84 3.36 -3.54 5.39
C HIS A 84 3.61 -3.69 3.87
N TRP A 85 4.22 -2.66 3.27
CA TRP A 85 4.59 -2.67 1.86
C TRP A 85 5.80 -3.59 1.59
N LEU A 86 6.78 -3.62 2.52
CA LEU A 86 7.79 -4.67 2.63
C LEU A 86 7.13 -5.88 3.29
N LYS A 87 7.13 -7.04 2.63
CA LYS A 87 6.90 -8.32 3.32
C LYS A 87 7.98 -8.45 4.39
N ARG A 88 7.66 -8.19 5.66
CA ARG A 88 8.59 -8.34 6.80
C ARG A 88 9.15 -9.77 6.76
N GLN A 89 10.44 -9.93 6.47
CA GLN A 89 11.08 -11.25 6.47
C GLN A 89 11.46 -11.71 7.88
N SER A 90 11.58 -10.79 8.85
CA SER A 90 11.76 -11.14 10.27
C SER A 90 11.78 -9.88 11.13
N ASP A 91 10.83 -9.72 12.06
CA ASP A 91 11.01 -8.78 13.17
C ASP A 91 11.82 -9.47 14.27
N PRO A 92 12.80 -8.80 14.89
CA PRO A 92 13.38 -9.27 16.14
C PRO A 92 12.29 -9.36 17.24
N PRO A 93 12.48 -10.21 18.28
CA PRO A 93 11.50 -10.38 19.34
C PRO A 93 11.26 -9.08 20.10
N LYS A 94 9.99 -8.82 20.41
CA LYS A 94 9.52 -7.64 21.15
C LYS A 94 10.22 -7.51 22.51
N PRO A 95 10.72 -6.32 22.90
CA PRO A 95 10.92 -6.03 24.31
C PRO A 95 9.55 -5.92 25.03
N PRO A 96 9.46 -6.28 26.32
CA PRO A 96 8.21 -6.18 27.07
C PRO A 96 7.78 -4.71 27.20
N MET A 97 6.48 -4.43 26.94
CA MET A 97 5.88 -3.11 27.11
C MET A 97 6.02 -2.63 28.57
N TYR A 98 6.87 -1.65 28.83
CA TYR A 98 6.75 -0.82 30.02
C TYR A 98 5.75 0.30 29.72
N ARG A 99 4.51 0.13 30.17
CA ARG A 99 3.51 1.20 30.18
C ARG A 99 3.86 2.17 31.32
N GLY A 100 4.92 2.96 31.12
CA GLY A 100 5.24 4.08 32.01
C GLY A 100 4.15 5.14 31.90
N ALA A 101 3.79 5.76 33.02
CA ALA A 101 2.85 6.88 33.05
C ALA A 101 3.37 8.00 32.12
N LEU A 102 2.70 8.17 30.97
CA LEU A 102 3.02 9.21 30.00
C LEU A 102 2.71 10.57 30.64
N ASN A 103 3.74 11.37 30.85
CA ASN A 103 3.59 12.80 31.17
C ASN A 103 2.91 13.50 29.97
N ASP A 104 2.02 14.44 30.29
CA ASP A 104 1.12 15.22 29.40
C ASP A 104 1.81 16.11 28.33
N GLU A 105 3.10 15.89 28.02
CA GLU A 105 3.92 16.81 27.20
C GLU A 105 4.22 16.32 25.77
N TYR A 106 3.75 15.13 25.36
CA TYR A 106 3.91 14.67 23.98
C TYR A 106 2.75 15.14 23.10
N ILE A 107 2.97 16.23 22.37
CA ILE A 107 2.06 16.71 21.33
C ILE A 107 2.10 15.71 20.17
N GLY A 108 1.23 14.71 20.20
CA GLY A 108 1.02 13.81 19.07
C GLY A 108 0.64 14.61 17.82
N THR A 109 1.25 14.28 16.69
CA THR A 109 0.91 14.94 15.42
C THR A 109 -0.31 14.25 14.84
N SER A 110 -1.34 15.04 14.56
CA SER A 110 -2.59 14.55 13.96
C SER A 110 -2.53 14.82 12.46
N HIS A 111 -2.65 13.76 11.66
CA HIS A 111 -2.61 13.86 10.21
C HIS A 111 -4.01 13.70 9.60
N TRP A 112 -4.28 14.48 8.56
CA TRP A 112 -5.46 14.29 7.75
C TRP A 112 -5.20 13.21 6.69
N PRO A 113 -6.08 12.22 6.54
CA PRO A 113 -5.88 11.16 5.57
C PRO A 113 -5.92 11.71 4.14
N ALA A 114 -4.79 11.65 3.44
CA ALA A 114 -4.70 12.05 2.04
C ALA A 114 -5.33 11.02 1.09
N ASN A 115 -5.31 11.33 -0.21
CA ASN A 115 -5.99 10.56 -1.25
C ASN A 115 -5.49 9.10 -1.31
N PRO A 116 -6.35 8.10 -1.03
CA PRO A 116 -5.93 6.70 -1.01
C PRO A 116 -5.84 6.08 -2.41
N LEU A 117 -6.39 6.73 -3.44
CA LEU A 117 -6.37 6.20 -4.80
C LEU A 117 -5.10 6.62 -5.55
N MET A 118 -4.79 7.91 -5.54
CA MET A 118 -3.68 8.50 -6.29
C MET A 118 -2.68 9.12 -5.34
N ILE A 119 -1.44 8.62 -5.36
CA ILE A 119 -0.35 9.12 -4.52
C ILE A 119 0.68 9.80 -5.44
N PRO A 120 0.78 11.14 -5.42
CA PRO A 120 1.61 11.89 -6.37
C PRO A 120 3.06 11.42 -6.43
N ASP A 121 3.69 11.19 -5.27
CA ASP A 121 5.11 10.80 -5.21
C ASP A 121 5.36 9.43 -5.86
N ILE A 122 4.39 8.51 -5.78
CA ILE A 122 4.45 7.23 -6.50
C ILE A 122 4.36 7.46 -8.01
N GLN A 123 3.48 8.36 -8.47
CA GLN A 123 3.37 8.67 -9.90
C GLN A 123 4.66 9.32 -10.42
N GLU A 124 5.23 10.25 -9.67
CA GLU A 124 6.51 10.88 -10.02
C GLU A 124 7.64 9.87 -10.09
N LEU A 125 7.72 8.96 -9.11
CA LEU A 125 8.68 7.86 -9.12
C LEU A 125 8.52 7.00 -10.38
N ILE A 126 7.30 6.61 -10.74
CA ILE A 126 7.00 5.82 -11.95
C ILE A 126 7.45 6.56 -13.20
N GLU A 127 7.13 7.83 -13.34
CA GLU A 127 7.56 8.63 -14.49
C GLU A 127 9.08 8.71 -14.58
N ARG A 128 9.76 8.89 -13.43
CA ARG A 128 11.22 8.95 -13.36
C ARG A 128 11.87 7.64 -13.83
N VAL A 129 11.41 6.50 -13.31
CA VAL A 129 11.99 5.19 -13.67
C VAL A 129 11.60 4.72 -15.08
N THR A 130 10.50 5.23 -15.62
CA THR A 130 10.11 4.99 -17.01
C THR A 130 10.97 5.82 -17.97
N ARG A 131 11.20 7.12 -17.66
CA ARG A 131 12.05 8.02 -18.48
C ARG A 131 13.52 7.61 -18.47
N SER A 132 14.05 7.19 -17.31
CA SER A 132 15.45 6.78 -17.15
C SER A 132 15.82 5.62 -18.08
N HIS A 133 14.88 4.73 -18.39
CA HIS A 133 15.12 3.60 -19.29
C HIS A 133 15.47 4.04 -20.73
N ASP A 134 14.85 5.12 -21.23
CA ASP A 134 15.15 5.64 -22.58
C ASP A 134 16.58 6.23 -22.67
N ASP A 135 17.12 6.73 -21.56
CA ASP A 135 18.49 7.25 -21.47
C ASP A 135 19.54 6.19 -21.09
N VAL A 136 19.17 5.15 -20.33
CA VAL A 136 20.05 4.01 -20.00
C VAL A 136 20.38 3.20 -21.26
N LEU A 137 19.43 2.99 -22.18
CA LEU A 137 19.71 2.39 -23.50
C LEU A 137 20.69 3.22 -24.35
N ARG A 138 20.82 4.54 -24.08
CA ARG A 138 21.80 5.41 -24.74
C ARG A 138 23.17 5.37 -24.07
N LEU A 139 23.23 5.19 -22.76
CA LEU A 139 24.47 5.16 -21.96
C LEU A 139 25.14 3.78 -21.89
N ASP A 140 24.42 2.69 -22.20
CA ASP A 140 24.97 1.34 -22.27
C ASP A 140 26.06 1.20 -23.35
N ARG A 141 26.17 2.18 -24.26
CA ARG A 141 27.25 2.27 -25.25
C ARG A 141 28.58 2.82 -24.71
N GLN A 142 28.65 3.29 -23.46
CA GLN A 142 29.80 4.08 -22.98
C GLN A 142 30.47 3.64 -21.66
N LYS A 143 30.05 2.55 -21.00
CA LYS A 143 30.73 2.08 -19.77
C LYS A 143 31.52 0.80 -19.99
N THR A 144 32.65 0.90 -20.69
CA THR A 144 33.77 -0.04 -20.51
C THR A 144 34.43 0.21 -19.15
N ARG A 145 33.84 -0.32 -18.07
CA ARG A 145 34.60 -0.64 -16.85
C ARG A 145 34.93 -2.12 -16.91
N TYR A 146 36.21 -2.45 -16.81
CA TYR A 146 36.66 -3.83 -16.67
C TYR A 146 36.00 -4.43 -15.42
N PRO A 147 35.13 -5.45 -15.55
CA PRO A 147 34.52 -6.06 -14.39
C PRO A 147 35.61 -6.74 -13.57
N GLY A 148 35.74 -6.37 -12.29
CA GLY A 148 36.54 -7.16 -11.36
C GLY A 148 35.88 -8.52 -11.15
N LYS A 149 36.61 -9.53 -10.65
CA LYS A 149 36.09 -10.91 -10.44
C LYS A 149 34.77 -10.99 -9.64
N ALA A 150 34.46 -9.97 -8.84
CA ALA A 150 33.21 -9.86 -8.10
C ALA A 150 31.98 -9.52 -8.98
N ALA A 151 32.18 -8.97 -10.18
CA ALA A 151 31.11 -8.76 -11.16
C ALA A 151 30.67 -10.06 -11.83
N ASP A 152 31.57 -11.05 -11.95
CA ASP A 152 31.35 -12.31 -12.67
C ASP A 152 30.77 -13.44 -11.79
N ILE A 153 30.19 -13.11 -10.64
CA ILE A 153 29.60 -14.13 -9.77
C ILE A 153 28.27 -14.65 -10.32
N PRO A 154 27.87 -15.89 -9.99
CA PRO A 154 26.53 -16.39 -10.33
C PRO A 154 25.43 -15.50 -9.75
N LEU A 155 24.34 -15.34 -10.50
CA LEU A 155 23.19 -14.51 -10.12
C LEU A 155 22.62 -14.90 -8.76
N GLU A 156 22.60 -16.19 -8.45
CA GLU A 156 22.12 -16.72 -7.18
C GLU A 156 22.93 -16.15 -6.00
N ILE A 157 24.24 -16.00 -6.17
CA ILE A 157 25.11 -15.43 -5.15
C ILE A 157 24.86 -13.93 -5.01
N ALA A 158 24.67 -13.21 -6.12
CA ALA A 158 24.31 -11.79 -6.08
C ALA A 158 22.99 -11.57 -5.32
N VAL A 159 21.96 -12.38 -5.60
CA VAL A 159 20.68 -12.36 -4.89
C VAL A 159 20.86 -12.64 -3.39
N ILE A 160 21.65 -13.66 -3.03
CA ILE A 160 21.94 -13.99 -1.63
C ILE A 160 22.64 -12.82 -0.92
N ILE A 161 23.58 -12.14 -1.56
CA ILE A 161 24.27 -10.99 -0.98
C ILE A 161 23.29 -9.86 -0.70
N ILE A 162 22.42 -9.53 -1.67
CA ILE A 162 21.40 -8.49 -1.46
C ILE A 162 20.41 -8.91 -0.36
N ASP A 163 20.00 -10.18 -0.30
CA ASP A 163 19.15 -10.68 0.77
C ASP A 163 19.83 -10.60 2.15
N ILE A 164 21.14 -10.87 2.24
CA ILE A 164 21.92 -10.71 3.48
C ILE A 164 21.92 -9.24 3.93
N ILE A 165 22.10 -8.27 3.03
CA ILE A 165 22.02 -6.84 3.37
C ILE A 165 20.65 -6.52 3.98
N TYR A 166 19.58 -7.03 3.36
CA TYR A 166 18.21 -6.82 3.82
C TYR A 166 17.89 -7.49 5.17
N GLN A 167 18.51 -8.65 5.45
CA GLN A 167 18.32 -9.39 6.69
C GLN A 167 19.19 -8.89 7.83
N SER A 168 20.39 -8.36 7.54
CA SER A 168 21.36 -7.92 8.54
C SER A 168 21.15 -6.48 8.99
N GLN A 169 20.48 -5.65 8.19
CA GLN A 169 20.26 -4.24 8.50
C GLN A 169 18.77 -3.88 8.59
N PRO A 170 18.36 -3.04 9.56
CA PRO A 170 17.01 -2.49 9.59
C PRO A 170 16.76 -1.60 8.37
N HIS A 171 15.49 -1.31 8.10
CA HIS A 171 15.12 -0.35 7.06
C HIS A 171 15.74 1.01 7.37
N SER A 172 16.68 1.43 6.53
CA SER A 172 17.50 2.62 6.76
C SER A 172 18.03 3.14 5.43
N ARG A 173 18.41 4.42 5.42
CA ARG A 173 19.07 5.05 4.28
C ARG A 173 20.34 4.30 3.88
N GLN A 174 21.14 3.88 4.86
CA GLN A 174 22.37 3.12 4.63
C GLN A 174 22.11 1.82 3.88
N ARG A 175 21.10 1.05 4.28
CA ARG A 175 20.74 -0.21 3.61
C ARG A 175 20.40 -0.01 2.13
N ILE A 176 19.65 1.04 1.82
CA ILE A 176 19.24 1.39 0.45
C ILE A 176 20.47 1.82 -0.37
N GLU A 177 21.32 2.67 0.20
CA GLU A 177 22.56 3.13 -0.42
C GLU A 177 23.55 1.99 -0.65
N ASP A 178 23.76 1.10 0.32
CA ASP A 178 24.61 -0.09 0.20
C ASP A 178 24.12 -0.99 -0.93
N THR A 179 22.80 -1.18 -1.04
CA THR A 179 22.20 -1.95 -2.12
C THR A 179 22.47 -1.30 -3.48
N ARG A 180 22.22 0.01 -3.64
CA ARG A 180 22.53 0.74 -4.89
C ARG A 180 24.02 0.67 -5.23
N ASN A 181 24.88 0.89 -4.25
CA ASN A 181 26.32 0.90 -4.42
C ASN A 181 26.84 -0.44 -4.92
N ILE A 182 26.34 -1.56 -4.37
CA ILE A 182 26.73 -2.91 -4.80
C ILE A 182 26.25 -3.20 -6.23
N LEU A 183 25.00 -2.87 -6.56
CA LEU A 183 24.48 -3.05 -7.92
C LEU A 183 25.31 -2.26 -8.94
N VAL A 184 25.63 -1.00 -8.64
CA VAL A 184 26.42 -0.13 -9.52
C VAL A 184 27.90 -0.55 -9.58
N ALA A 185 28.51 -0.89 -8.45
CA ALA A 185 29.94 -1.22 -8.37
C ALA A 185 30.27 -2.50 -9.13
N PHE A 186 29.39 -3.51 -9.03
CA PHE A 186 29.59 -4.80 -9.69
C PHE A 186 28.84 -4.93 -11.02
N GLY A 187 28.07 -3.91 -11.42
CA GLY A 187 27.25 -3.97 -12.64
C GLY A 187 26.17 -5.04 -12.58
N TRP A 188 25.72 -5.42 -11.39
CA TRP A 188 24.73 -6.47 -11.22
C TRP A 188 23.35 -5.98 -11.63
N THR A 189 22.69 -6.78 -12.47
CA THR A 189 21.28 -6.60 -12.81
C THR A 189 20.52 -7.82 -12.31
N LEU A 190 19.67 -7.62 -11.30
CA LEU A 190 18.83 -8.69 -10.76
C LEU A 190 17.52 -8.77 -11.57
N PRO A 191 16.92 -9.97 -11.70
CA PRO A 191 15.66 -10.15 -12.42
C PRO A 191 14.54 -9.24 -11.91
N SER A 192 13.68 -8.75 -12.81
CA SER A 192 12.50 -7.97 -12.43
C SER A 192 11.60 -8.69 -11.44
N THR A 193 11.49 -10.02 -11.55
CA THR A 193 10.71 -10.86 -10.64
C THR A 193 11.21 -10.81 -9.20
N TYR A 194 12.53 -10.65 -8.99
CA TYR A 194 13.10 -10.48 -7.66
C TYR A 194 12.59 -9.20 -6.99
N TRP A 195 12.72 -8.07 -7.68
CA TRP A 195 12.25 -6.76 -7.21
C TRP A 195 10.74 -6.72 -7.01
N GLN A 196 9.98 -7.20 -7.98
CA GLN A 196 8.51 -7.29 -7.90
C GLN A 196 8.05 -8.14 -6.70
N SER A 197 8.77 -9.22 -6.36
CA SER A 197 8.39 -10.09 -5.24
C SER A 197 8.47 -9.42 -3.87
N ARG A 198 9.29 -8.36 -3.76
CA ARG A 198 9.50 -7.53 -2.56
C ARG A 198 8.44 -6.45 -2.39
N CYS A 199 7.77 -6.05 -3.47
CA CYS A 199 6.63 -5.16 -3.41
C CYS A 199 5.37 -5.87 -2.90
N ASN A 200 4.49 -5.12 -2.23
CA ASN A 200 3.13 -5.56 -1.93
C ASN A 200 2.15 -4.96 -2.96
N PRO A 201 1.83 -5.69 -4.06
CA PRO A 201 0.96 -5.17 -5.11
C PRO A 201 -0.48 -4.89 -4.65
N ARG A 202 -0.89 -5.48 -3.52
CA ARG A 202 -2.21 -5.21 -2.93
C ARG A 202 -2.29 -3.83 -2.31
N LEU A 203 -1.17 -3.26 -1.89
CA LEU A 203 -1.11 -1.91 -1.31
C LEU A 203 -0.63 -0.87 -2.34
N VAL A 204 0.29 -1.25 -3.22
CA VAL A 204 0.80 -0.41 -4.30
C VAL A 204 0.24 -0.95 -5.62
N PHE A 205 -0.99 -0.54 -5.97
CA PHE A 205 -1.70 -1.03 -7.16
C PHE A 205 -0.91 -0.78 -8.44
N GLU A 206 -0.11 0.28 -8.42
CA GLU A 206 0.71 0.72 -9.52
C GLU A 206 1.64 -0.41 -9.98
N VAL A 207 2.18 -1.24 -9.07
CA VAL A 207 3.02 -2.39 -9.45
C VAL A 207 2.27 -3.35 -10.38
N ASP A 208 1.06 -3.74 -9.99
CA ASP A 208 0.21 -4.62 -10.79
C ASP A 208 -0.23 -3.95 -12.10
N ASP A 209 -0.52 -2.66 -12.08
CA ASP A 209 -0.88 -1.89 -13.28
C ASP A 209 0.28 -1.84 -14.29
N LEU A 210 1.50 -1.64 -13.81
CA LEU A 210 2.71 -1.61 -14.63
C LEU A 210 3.03 -2.97 -15.24
N ILE A 211 2.89 -4.06 -14.45
CA ILE A 211 3.03 -5.44 -14.92
C ILE A 211 1.99 -5.74 -16.01
N ARG A 212 0.71 -5.43 -15.76
CA ARG A 212 -0.37 -5.64 -16.75
C ARG A 212 -0.18 -4.84 -18.02
N ALA A 213 0.32 -3.61 -17.91
CA ALA A 213 0.60 -2.76 -19.05
C ALA A 213 1.87 -3.16 -19.83
N ALA A 214 2.60 -4.19 -19.38
CA ALA A 214 3.88 -4.62 -19.93
C ALA A 214 4.87 -3.45 -20.13
N ARG A 215 4.85 -2.48 -19.20
CA ARG A 215 5.75 -1.33 -19.26
C ARG A 215 7.16 -1.75 -18.90
N VAL A 216 8.13 -1.25 -19.66
CA VAL A 216 9.55 -1.46 -19.37
C VAL A 216 9.98 -0.44 -18.33
N ILE A 217 10.47 -0.93 -17.19
CA ILE A 217 10.77 -0.14 -16.01
C ILE A 217 12.02 -0.69 -15.35
N ASP A 218 12.86 0.22 -14.84
CA ASP A 218 13.91 -0.13 -13.89
C ASP A 218 13.28 -0.50 -12.54
N TRP A 219 13.05 -1.80 -12.34
CA TRP A 219 12.45 -2.31 -11.11
C TRP A 219 13.34 -2.15 -9.87
N ALA A 220 14.66 -2.11 -10.05
CA ALA A 220 15.57 -1.88 -8.94
C ALA A 220 15.42 -0.44 -8.42
N GLU A 221 15.46 0.53 -9.33
CA GLU A 221 15.30 1.94 -8.96
C GLU A 221 13.89 2.25 -8.46
N PHE A 222 12.86 1.60 -9.03
CA PHE A 222 11.49 1.73 -8.51
C PHE A 222 11.38 1.23 -7.08
N CYS A 223 11.86 0.01 -6.79
CA CYS A 223 11.79 -0.55 -5.44
C CYS A 223 12.59 0.29 -4.44
N LEU A 224 13.84 0.65 -4.78
CA LEU A 224 14.73 1.42 -3.92
C LEU A 224 14.22 2.84 -3.67
N GLY A 225 13.74 3.52 -4.70
CA GLY A 225 13.12 4.85 -4.56
C GLY A 225 11.82 4.81 -3.74
N PHE A 226 11.06 3.73 -3.82
CA PHE A 226 9.89 3.56 -2.96
C PHE A 226 10.29 3.28 -1.50
N GLU A 227 11.36 2.52 -1.24
CA GLU A 227 11.88 2.34 0.12
C GLU A 227 12.28 3.68 0.74
N GLU A 228 12.88 4.59 -0.04
CA GLU A 228 13.29 5.91 0.44
C GLU A 228 12.13 6.75 0.97
N PHE A 229 10.98 6.71 0.31
CA PHE A 229 9.78 7.40 0.80
C PHE A 229 9.36 6.93 2.19
N LEU A 230 9.69 5.69 2.56
CA LEU A 230 9.29 5.07 3.81
C LEU A 230 10.34 5.23 4.91
N LEU A 231 11.42 5.96 4.63
CA LEU A 231 12.32 6.49 5.65
C LEU A 231 11.72 7.69 6.37
N ASP A 232 10.80 8.40 5.72
CA ASP A 232 10.01 9.47 6.32
C ASP A 232 8.73 8.87 6.92
N GLU A 233 8.65 8.86 8.25
CA GLU A 233 7.49 8.34 8.97
C GLU A 233 6.21 9.15 8.70
N ASP A 234 6.35 10.46 8.49
CA ASP A 234 5.21 11.34 8.20
C ASP A 234 4.71 11.11 6.78
N TRP A 235 5.60 10.76 5.85
CA TRP A 235 5.23 10.50 4.46
C TRP A 235 4.20 9.36 4.34
N TYR A 236 4.36 8.26 5.09
CA TYR A 236 3.41 7.14 5.01
C TYR A 236 1.97 7.57 5.35
N CYS A 237 1.84 8.47 6.33
CA CYS A 237 0.57 9.02 6.79
C CYS A 237 0.00 10.04 5.81
N ASN A 238 0.84 10.96 5.34
CA ASN A 238 0.45 12.12 4.54
C ASN A 238 0.36 11.86 3.04
N SER A 239 1.01 10.82 2.53
CA SER A 239 0.95 10.42 1.11
C SER A 239 -0.42 9.86 0.72
N GLY A 240 -1.16 9.32 1.70
CA GLY A 240 -2.40 8.58 1.47
C GLY A 240 -2.20 7.06 1.41
N LEU A 241 -0.95 6.57 1.48
CA LEU A 241 -0.65 5.13 1.48
C LEU A 241 -1.20 4.42 2.72
N ASN A 242 -1.08 5.03 3.90
CA ASN A 242 -1.73 4.54 5.11
C ASN A 242 -3.25 4.47 4.93
N ASN A 243 -3.87 5.58 4.50
CA ASN A 243 -5.30 5.65 4.27
C ASN A 243 -5.77 4.60 3.26
N ARG A 244 -4.97 4.33 2.22
CA ARG A 244 -5.18 3.24 1.26
C ARG A 244 -5.19 1.89 1.98
N GLY A 245 -4.17 1.57 2.78
CA GLY A 245 -4.11 0.32 3.56
C GLY A 245 -5.33 0.10 4.47
N ARG A 246 -5.72 1.14 5.21
CA ARG A 246 -6.92 1.15 6.07
C ARG A 246 -8.20 0.91 5.27
N THR A 247 -8.37 1.65 4.19
CA THR A 247 -9.54 1.53 3.30
C THR A 247 -9.64 0.13 2.71
N LEU A 248 -8.53 -0.44 2.24
CA LEU A 248 -8.47 -1.79 1.68
C LEU A 248 -8.81 -2.87 2.70
N LYS A 249 -8.35 -2.73 3.95
CA LYS A 249 -8.71 -3.65 5.03
C LYS A 249 -10.21 -3.65 5.29
N LEU A 250 -10.83 -2.46 5.35
CA LEU A 250 -12.27 -2.31 5.50
C LEU A 250 -13.01 -2.90 4.29
N PHE A 251 -12.53 -2.62 3.07
CA PHE A 251 -13.11 -3.16 1.84
C PHE A 251 -13.01 -4.68 1.77
N GLY A 252 -11.92 -5.29 2.24
CA GLY A 252 -11.80 -6.75 2.35
C GLY A 252 -12.85 -7.35 3.27
N ARG A 253 -13.11 -6.73 4.43
CA ARG A 253 -14.17 -7.17 5.35
C ARG A 253 -15.57 -6.99 4.75
N LEU A 254 -15.80 -5.84 4.10
CA LEU A 254 -17.07 -5.54 3.44
C LEU A 254 -17.34 -6.52 2.29
N LYS A 255 -16.37 -6.73 1.40
CA LYS A 255 -16.43 -7.68 0.29
C LYS A 255 -16.73 -9.09 0.81
N GLY A 256 -16.07 -9.52 1.88
CA GLY A 256 -16.33 -10.82 2.49
C GLY A 256 -17.78 -10.99 2.97
N ARG A 257 -18.44 -9.94 3.47
CA ARG A 257 -19.87 -9.98 3.80
C ARG A 257 -20.76 -9.96 2.56
N PHE A 258 -20.40 -9.14 1.58
CA PHE A 258 -21.15 -9.01 0.34
C PHE A 258 -21.15 -10.32 -0.47
N ASP A 259 -20.00 -10.97 -0.61
CA ASP A 259 -19.86 -12.27 -1.29
C ASP A 259 -20.71 -13.35 -0.59
N LYS A 260 -20.78 -13.34 0.75
CA LYS A 260 -21.63 -14.26 1.51
C LYS A 260 -23.12 -13.98 1.27
N ALA A 261 -23.53 -12.72 1.30
CA ALA A 261 -24.91 -12.32 1.06
C ALA A 261 -25.36 -12.68 -0.38
N MET A 262 -24.48 -12.47 -1.37
CA MET A 262 -24.69 -12.87 -2.76
C MET A 262 -24.91 -14.38 -2.89
N LYS A 263 -24.08 -15.20 -2.23
CA LYS A 263 -24.23 -16.66 -2.22
C LYS A 263 -25.57 -17.09 -1.60
N GLN A 264 -26.01 -16.45 -0.51
CA GLN A 264 -27.28 -16.78 0.12
C GLN A 264 -28.47 -16.42 -0.77
N LYS A 265 -28.46 -15.23 -1.38
CA LYS A 265 -29.49 -14.81 -2.35
C LYS A 265 -29.61 -15.81 -3.49
N ASN A 266 -28.49 -16.26 -4.06
CA ASN A 266 -28.48 -17.22 -5.16
C ASN A 266 -28.97 -18.63 -4.76
N ARG A 267 -28.82 -19.02 -3.48
CA ARG A 267 -29.40 -20.28 -2.97
C ARG A 267 -30.91 -20.18 -2.82
N ASN A 268 -31.40 -19.06 -2.30
CA ASN A 268 -32.84 -18.84 -2.11
C ASN A 268 -33.62 -18.69 -3.42
N VAL A 269 -32.96 -18.35 -4.54
CA VAL A 269 -33.58 -18.27 -5.87
C VAL A 269 -33.63 -19.65 -6.57
N LYS A 270 -32.83 -20.62 -6.11
CA LYS A 270 -32.74 -21.97 -6.70
C LYS A 270 -33.54 -23.03 -5.93
N ALA A 271 -34.06 -22.70 -4.75
CA ALA A 271 -34.94 -23.53 -3.94
C ALA A 271 -36.38 -23.13 -4.19
#